data_AF-A0A934HW86-F1
#
_entry.id   AF-A0A934HW86-F1
#
_cell.length_a   1.000
_cell.length_b   1.000
_cell.length_c   1.000
_cell.angle_alpha   90.00
_cell.angle_beta   90.00
_cell.angle_gamma   90.00
#
_symmetry.space_group_name_H-M   'P 1'
#
loop_
_entity.id
_entity.type
_entity.pdbx_description
1 polymer ?
#
loop_
_entity_poly.entity_id
_entity_poly.type
_entity_poly.pdbx_seq_one_letter_code
_entity_poly.pdbx_strand_id
1 'polypeptide(L)'
;MLDEGKQENLFGRYNILIKHEGILVNSNMGQSNTNWDAVERLIETKEYIYIYISSVNAYIVPKRVLQDTMHKDEFINLIKQYSGVVKENL
;
A
#
# COMPACT_ATOMS: atom_id res chain seq x y z
N MET A 1 20.16 2.01 -25.42
CA MET A 1 18.89 1.27 -25.59
C MET A 1 18.83 0.31 -24.43
N LEU A 2 17.86 0.49 -23.52
CA LEU A 2 17.67 -0.39 -22.38
C LEU A 2 16.86 -1.59 -22.87
N ASP A 3 17.41 -2.78 -22.68
CA ASP A 3 16.82 -4.04 -23.07
C ASP A 3 15.54 -4.26 -22.27
N GLU A 4 14.38 -4.33 -22.94
CA GLU A 4 13.03 -4.53 -22.37
C GLU A 4 12.80 -5.99 -21.94
N GLY A 5 13.82 -6.62 -21.35
CA GLY A 5 13.74 -7.93 -20.72
C GLY A 5 13.32 -7.79 -19.26
N LYS A 6 12.07 -8.14 -18.94
CA LYS A 6 11.49 -8.25 -17.58
C LYS A 6 11.24 -6.93 -16.83
N GLN A 7 10.34 -6.10 -17.34
CA GLN A 7 9.67 -5.06 -16.55
C GLN A 7 8.33 -5.53 -15.92
N GLU A 8 7.99 -6.82 -15.97
CA GLU A 8 6.84 -7.38 -15.24
C GLU A 8 6.99 -7.23 -13.71
N ASN A 9 8.20 -7.00 -13.21
CA ASN A 9 8.49 -6.80 -11.79
C ASN A 9 8.07 -5.42 -11.27
N LEU A 10 7.96 -4.41 -12.15
CA LEU A 10 7.59 -3.03 -11.80
C LEU A 10 6.11 -2.75 -12.05
N PHE A 11 5.52 -3.44 -13.03
CA PHE A 11 4.14 -3.28 -13.45
C PHE A 11 3.43 -4.64 -13.41
N GLY A 12 2.65 -4.86 -12.36
CA GLY A 12 1.88 -6.09 -12.14
C GLY A 12 0.53 -5.80 -11.49
N ARG A 13 -0.36 -6.79 -11.44
CA ARG A 13 -1.62 -6.67 -10.70
C ARG A 13 -1.36 -7.01 -9.25
N TYR A 14 -1.45 -6.02 -8.38
CA TYR A 14 -1.36 -6.20 -6.94
C TYR A 14 -2.76 -6.21 -6.32
N ASN A 15 -3.04 -7.22 -5.51
CA ASN A 15 -4.20 -7.25 -4.63
C ASN A 15 -3.72 -7.02 -3.21
N ILE A 16 -4.15 -5.92 -2.60
CA ILE A 16 -3.86 -5.57 -1.22
C ILE A 16 -5.09 -5.91 -0.39
N LEU A 17 -4.89 -6.72 0.65
CA LEU A 17 -5.90 -7.02 1.65
C LEU A 17 -5.44 -6.51 3.01
N ILE A 18 -6.28 -5.71 3.64
CA ILE A 18 -6.10 -5.27 5.02
C ILE A 18 -6.72 -6.33 5.93
N LYS A 19 -5.92 -6.94 6.80
CA LYS A 19 -6.37 -7.96 7.74
C LYS A 19 -6.01 -7.60 9.17
N HIS A 20 -6.61 -8.28 10.13
CA HIS A 20 -6.28 -8.07 11.54
C HIS A 20 -4.79 -8.30 11.84
N GLU A 21 -4.18 -9.32 11.25
CA GLU A 21 -2.77 -9.69 11.46
C GLU A 21 -1.76 -8.79 10.73
N GLY A 22 -2.19 -8.09 9.68
CA GLY A 22 -1.28 -7.29 8.85
C GLY A 22 -1.83 -6.95 7.47
N ILE A 23 -0.93 -6.46 6.62
CA ILE A 23 -1.18 -6.18 5.21
C ILE A 23 -0.72 -7.39 4.40
N LEU A 24 -1.66 -7.98 3.65
CA LEU A 24 -1.39 -9.05 2.71
C LEU A 24 -1.35 -8.46 1.30
N VAL A 25 -0.24 -8.64 0.59
CA VAL A 25 -0.10 -8.22 -0.81
C VAL A 25 0.14 -9.43 -1.68
N ASN A 26 -0.78 -9.69 -2.61
CA ASN A 26 -0.63 -10.74 -3.60
C ASN A 26 -0.31 -10.13 -4.96
N SER A 27 0.65 -10.72 -5.65
CA SER A 27 1.02 -10.41 -7.02
C SER A 27 1.16 -11.69 -7.83
N ASN A 28 1.29 -11.54 -9.14
CA ASN A 28 1.68 -12.59 -10.07
C ASN A 28 3.06 -13.21 -9.76
N MET A 29 3.87 -12.57 -8.93
CA MET A 29 5.22 -13.02 -8.55
C MET A 29 5.28 -13.67 -7.17
N GLY A 30 4.20 -13.59 -6.38
CA GLY A 30 4.16 -14.15 -5.02
C GLY A 30 3.34 -13.31 -4.04
N GLN A 31 3.42 -13.71 -2.78
CA GLN A 31 2.69 -13.14 -1.66
C GLN A 31 3.65 -12.50 -0.66
N SER A 32 3.31 -11.30 -0.17
CA SER A 32 4.00 -10.61 0.91
C SER A 32 3.05 -10.41 2.08
N ASN A 33 3.53 -10.65 3.29
CA ASN A 33 2.83 -10.38 4.55
C ASN A 33 3.63 -9.35 5.34
N THR A 34 2.99 -8.23 5.69
CA THR A 34 3.58 -7.17 6.48
C THR A 34 2.82 -7.02 7.79
N ASN A 35 3.48 -7.28 8.90
CA ASN A 35 2.92 -7.02 10.23
C ASN A 35 2.71 -5.52 10.45
N TRP A 36 1.74 -5.18 11.28
CA TRP A 36 1.42 -3.79 11.58
C TRP A 36 2.57 -3.01 12.20
N ASP A 37 3.40 -3.65 13.03
CA ASP A 37 4.58 -3.06 13.65
C ASP A 37 5.65 -2.59 12.65
N ALA A 38 5.61 -3.10 11.41
CA ALA A 38 6.53 -2.67 10.35
C ALA A 38 6.05 -1.40 9.64
N VAL A 39 4.80 -0.96 9.83
CA VAL A 39 4.28 0.25 9.19
C VAL A 39 4.84 1.47 9.91
N GLU A 40 5.74 2.19 9.25
CA GLU A 40 6.42 3.35 9.82
C GLU A 40 5.65 4.65 9.58
N ARG A 41 5.06 4.81 8.38
CA ARG A 41 4.37 6.05 7.99
C ARG A 41 3.22 5.80 7.00
N LEU A 42 2.20 6.64 7.09
CA LEU A 42 1.07 6.68 6.16
C LEU A 42 0.92 8.09 5.59
N ILE A 43 1.11 8.23 4.29
CA ILE A 43 1.05 9.53 3.60
C ILE A 43 -0.08 9.50 2.56
N GLU A 44 -0.96 10.49 2.61
CA GLU A 44 -1.97 10.73 1.59
C GLU A 44 -1.58 11.96 0.75
N THR A 45 -1.42 11.76 -0.56
CA THR A 45 -1.23 12.85 -1.54
C THR A 45 -2.52 13.10 -2.30
N LYS A 46 -2.56 14.01 -3.28
CA LYS A 46 -3.75 14.19 -4.13
C LYS A 46 -4.22 12.89 -4.80
N GLU A 47 -3.30 12.09 -5.35
CA GLU A 47 -3.65 10.95 -6.22
C GLU A 47 -3.32 9.58 -5.63
N TYR A 48 -2.46 9.52 -4.61
CA TYR A 48 -1.94 8.27 -4.07
C TYR A 48 -1.96 8.23 -2.54
N ILE A 49 -2.00 7.02 -2.00
CA ILE A 49 -1.76 6.69 -0.60
C ILE A 49 -0.47 5.87 -0.55
N TYR A 50 0.48 6.29 0.30
CA TYR A 50 1.75 5.60 0.51
C TYR A 50 1.76 4.99 1.91
N ILE A 51 2.03 3.70 2.00
CA ILE A 51 2.18 2.95 3.25
C ILE A 51 3.64 2.53 3.34
N TYR A 52 4.44 3.29 4.09
CA TYR A 52 5.87 3.01 4.27
C TYR A 52 6.04 1.89 5.29
N ILE A 53 6.79 0.87 4.90
CA ILE A 53 7.14 -0.28 5.74
C ILE A 53 8.63 -0.33 6.10
N SER A 54 9.38 0.67 5.60
CA SER A 54 10.77 1.01 5.91
C SER A 54 11.11 2.36 5.26
N SER A 55 12.33 2.84 5.44
CA SER A 55 12.84 4.04 4.77
C SER A 55 12.89 3.96 3.24
N VAL A 56 12.93 2.75 2.66
CA VAL A 56 13.11 2.54 1.20
C VAL A 56 11.99 1.72 0.54
N ASN A 57 11.06 1.16 1.31
CA ASN A 57 9.96 0.35 0.79
C ASN A 57 8.60 0.90 1.22
N ALA A 58 7.70 1.05 0.26
CA ALA A 58 6.32 1.45 0.50
C ALA A 58 5.36 0.74 -0.45
N TYR A 59 4.15 0.47 0.04
CA TYR A 59 3.02 0.15 -0.82
C TYR A 59 2.39 1.44 -1.33
N ILE A 60 2.21 1.54 -2.65
CA ILE A 60 1.66 2.71 -3.31
C ILE A 60 0.29 2.35 -3.87
N VAL A 61 -0.75 2.98 -3.33
CA VAL A 61 -2.14 2.72 -3.71
C VAL A 61 -2.70 3.94 -4.44
N PRO A 62 -2.96 3.84 -5.75
CA PRO A 62 -3.60 4.93 -6.50
C PRO A 62 -5.04 5.10 -6.03
N LYS A 63 -5.45 6.31 -5.62
CA LYS A 63 -6.82 6.55 -5.11
C LYS A 63 -7.91 6.23 -6.13
N ARG A 64 -7.60 6.32 -7.43
CA ARG A 64 -8.52 5.99 -8.52
C ARG A 64 -9.02 4.53 -8.51
N VAL A 65 -8.36 3.63 -7.77
CA VAL A 65 -8.82 2.23 -7.64
C VAL A 65 -9.80 2.04 -6.48
N LEU A 66 -9.92 3.04 -5.61
CA LEU A 66 -10.89 3.08 -4.52
C LEU A 66 -12.14 3.74 -5.08
N GLN A 67 -13.25 2.99 -5.14
CA GLN A 67 -14.44 3.35 -5.91
C GLN A 67 -15.04 4.71 -5.51
N ASP A 68 -14.90 5.09 -4.23
CA ASP A 68 -15.36 6.36 -3.69
C ASP A 68 -14.55 6.81 -2.46
N THR A 69 -14.89 7.99 -1.94
CA THR A 69 -14.28 8.58 -0.75
C THR A 69 -14.48 7.73 0.51
N MET A 70 -15.63 7.04 0.64
CA MET A 70 -15.97 6.23 1.81
C MET A 70 -15.05 5.02 1.92
N HIS A 71 -14.86 4.27 0.83
CA HIS A 71 -13.94 3.14 0.78
C HIS A 71 -12.49 3.57 1.02
N LYS A 72 -12.12 4.77 0.56
CA LYS A 72 -10.80 5.35 0.80
C LYS A 72 -10.59 5.70 2.28
N ASP A 73 -11.57 6.34 2.92
CA ASP A 73 -11.48 6.69 4.33
C ASP A 73 -11.50 5.45 5.23
N GLU A 74 -12.30 4.43 4.89
CA GLU A 74 -12.30 3.12 5.56
C GLU A 74 -10.93 2.44 5.46
N PHE A 75 -10.36 2.39 4.26
CA PHE A 75 -9.03 1.81 4.02
C PHE A 75 -7.95 2.49 4.89
N ILE A 76 -7.93 3.82 4.90
CA ILE A 76 -7.01 4.62 5.71
C ILE A 76 -7.24 4.38 7.21
N ASN A 77 -8.50 4.34 7.65
CA ASN A 77 -8.84 4.17 9.06
C ASN A 77 -8.43 2.79 9.59
N LEU A 78 -8.60 1.72 8.80
CA LEU A 78 -8.13 0.39 9.19
C LEU A 78 -6.60 0.37 9.38
N ILE A 79 -5.85 0.96 8.46
CA ILE A 79 -4.38 1.04 8.58
C ILE A 79 -4.00 1.78 9.86
N LYS A 80 -4.60 2.95 10.12
CA LYS A 80 -4.33 3.74 11.34
C LYS A 80 -4.68 2.96 12.60
N GLN A 81 -5.84 2.29 12.61
CA GLN A 81 -6.33 1.53 13.77
C GLN A 81 -5.37 0.40 14.14
N TYR A 82 -4.84 -0.31 13.15
CA TYR A 82 -3.99 -1.47 13.42
C TYR A 82 -2.50 -1.15 13.59
N SER A 83 -1.97 -0.17 12.84
CA SER A 83 -0.56 0.23 12.95
C SER A 83 -0.28 1.27 14.04
N GLY A 84 -1.29 1.99 14.51
CA GLY A 84 -1.12 3.12 15.42
C GLY A 84 -0.50 4.37 14.78
N VAL A 85 -0.15 4.33 13.49
CA VAL A 85 0.43 5.50 12.81
C VAL A 85 -0.62 6.56 12.51
N VAL A 86 -0.20 7.82 12.48
CA VAL A 86 -1.04 8.95 12.07
C VAL A 86 -0.85 9.18 10.57
N LYS A 87 -1.95 9.50 9.87
CA LYS A 87 -1.92 9.86 8.46
C LYS A 87 -1.39 11.28 8.29
N GLU A 88 -0.35 11.44 7.49
CA GLU A 88 0.19 12.72 7.04
C GLU A 88 -0.44 13.11 5.69
N ASN A 89 -0.67 14.42 5.47
CA ASN A 89 -1.14 14.93 4.18
C ASN A 89 0.01 15.71 3.52
N LEU A 90 0.26 15.45 2.23
CA LEU A 90 1.23 16.17 1.39
C LEU A 90 0.57 16.71 0.11
#